data_AF-A0A0H2UAL1-F1
#
_entry.id   AF-A0A0H2UAL1-F1
#
_cell.length_a   1.000
_cell.length_b   1.000
_cell.length_c   1.000
_cell.angle_alpha   90.00
_cell.angle_beta   90.00
_cell.angle_gamma   90.00
#
_symmetry.space_group_name_H-M   'P 1'
#
loop_
_entity.id
_entity.type
_entity.pdbx_description
1 polymer ?
#
loop_
_entity_poly.entity_id
_entity_poly.type
_entity_poly.pdbx_seq_one_letter_code
_entity_poly.pdbx_strand_id
1 'polypeptide(L)'
;MRSSTIISAIVLAGAELVAGHAAIVKAVGNAGGSGMALGIDSSTPRDGTRRNPFQQDATRFKGEAKATVGETLAGGTNNIAAGTAAIMAETGDQLPQVTPGGELDMTLHQVNGDGAGPYTCKINADGKGTEWTPITVKTTPPGRNSRDRAGSATDFPLVASIPAG
;
A
#
# COMPACT_ATOMS: atom_id res chain seq x y z
N MET A 1 33.00 -14.92 0.95
CA MET A 1 32.12 -14.03 0.16
C MET A 1 30.69 -14.48 0.39
N ARG A 2 29.87 -13.73 1.15
CA ARG A 2 28.44 -14.00 1.25
C ARG A 2 27.82 -13.49 -0.04
N SER A 3 27.40 -14.40 -0.94
CA SER A 3 26.59 -14.02 -2.09
C SER A 3 25.35 -13.30 -1.57
N SER A 4 25.28 -11.99 -1.80
CA SER A 4 24.08 -11.23 -1.55
C SER A 4 23.12 -11.59 -2.69
N THR A 5 22.35 -12.66 -2.51
CA THR A 5 21.30 -13.04 -3.43
C THR A 5 20.30 -11.89 -3.45
N ILE A 6 20.30 -11.12 -4.53
CA ILE A 6 19.21 -10.19 -4.84
C ILE A 6 18.01 -11.09 -5.11
N ILE A 7 17.18 -11.32 -4.10
CA ILE A 7 15.91 -12.01 -4.29
C ILE A 7 15.00 -11.02 -5.03
N SER A 8 15.05 -11.02 -6.36
CA SER A 8 14.00 -10.42 -7.19
C SER A 8 12.77 -11.31 -7.12
N ALA A 9 12.11 -11.33 -5.95
CA ALA A 9 10.78 -11.86 -5.82
C ALA A 9 9.79 -10.70 -5.92
N ILE A 10 8.64 -10.92 -6.57
CA ILE A 10 7.56 -9.96 -6.55
C ILE A 10 7.05 -9.91 -5.11
N VAL A 11 7.37 -8.82 -4.43
CA VAL A 11 6.96 -8.59 -3.05
C VAL A 11 5.68 -7.77 -3.07
N LEU A 12 4.64 -8.30 -2.42
CA LEU A 12 3.42 -7.54 -2.15
C LEU A 12 3.47 -7.02 -0.70
N ALA A 13 3.16 -5.74 -0.53
CA ALA A 13 2.94 -5.15 0.78
C ALA A 13 1.46 -4.82 0.95
N GLY A 14 0.88 -5.25 2.07
CA GLY A 14 -0.47 -4.92 2.48
C GLY A 14 -0.43 -4.06 3.73
N ALA A 15 -1.15 -2.95 3.73
CA ALA A 15 -1.44 -2.18 4.93
C ALA A 15 -2.89 -2.45 5.36
N GLU A 16 -3.09 -2.83 6.61
CA GLU A 16 -4.42 -3.12 7.15
C GLU A 16 -4.88 -2.03 8.12
N LEU A 17 -6.17 -1.71 8.03
CA LEU A 17 -6.89 -0.88 8.98
C LEU A 17 -8.31 -1.42 9.16
N VAL A 18 -8.87 -1.30 10.36
CA VAL A 18 -10.22 -1.82 10.69
C VAL A 18 -11.34 -1.11 9.91
N ALA A 19 -11.11 0.14 9.46
CA ALA A 19 -11.88 0.85 8.43
C ALA A 19 -11.25 2.23 8.27
N GLY A 20 -10.69 2.53 7.11
CA GLY A 20 -10.21 3.88 6.83
C GLY A 20 -10.17 4.19 5.35
N HIS A 21 -10.48 5.44 5.00
CA HIS A 21 -10.41 5.91 3.62
C HIS A 21 -9.05 6.54 3.39
N ALA A 22 -8.11 5.70 2.98
CA ALA A 22 -6.77 6.10 2.60
C ALA A 22 -6.28 5.30 1.40
N ALA A 23 -5.30 5.85 0.70
CA ALA A 23 -4.72 5.26 -0.49
C ALA A 23 -3.18 5.31 -0.39
N ILE A 24 -2.50 4.18 -0.59
CA ILE A 24 -1.04 4.20 -0.76
C ILE A 24 -0.77 4.60 -2.21
N VAL A 25 -0.50 5.88 -2.42
CA VAL A 25 -0.34 6.49 -3.76
C VAL A 25 1.09 6.39 -4.28
N LYS A 26 2.05 6.09 -3.40
CA LYS A 26 3.45 5.85 -3.75
C LYS A 26 4.07 4.84 -2.81
N ALA A 27 4.94 4.00 -3.33
CA ALA A 27 5.81 3.09 -2.59
C ALA A 27 7.16 3.05 -3.31
N VAL A 28 8.26 3.11 -2.55
CA VAL A 28 9.64 3.03 -3.05
C VAL A 28 10.40 2.07 -2.13
N GLY A 29 11.07 1.11 -2.73
CA GLY A 29 11.88 0.16 -1.98
C GLY A 29 13.30 0.68 -1.79
N ASN A 30 13.97 0.25 -0.72
CA ASN A 30 15.34 0.69 -0.43
C ASN A 30 16.39 0.24 -1.47
N ALA A 31 16.04 -0.70 -2.37
CA ALA A 31 16.86 -1.09 -3.52
C ALA A 31 16.40 -0.46 -4.85
N GLY A 32 15.49 0.52 -4.80
CA GLY A 32 14.92 1.20 -5.96
C GLY A 32 13.53 0.66 -6.35
N GLY A 33 13.10 1.02 -7.56
CA GLY A 33 11.75 0.72 -8.05
C GLY A 33 10.69 1.61 -7.41
N SER A 34 9.53 1.69 -8.06
CA SER A 34 8.42 2.50 -7.60
C SER A 34 7.08 1.87 -7.95
N GLY A 35 6.10 2.09 -7.09
CA GLY A 35 4.75 1.57 -7.26
C GLY A 35 3.73 2.29 -6.40
N MET A 36 2.55 1.70 -6.30
CA MET A 36 1.40 2.17 -5.52
C MET A 36 0.54 0.96 -5.14
N ALA A 37 -0.51 1.16 -4.34
CA ALA A 37 -1.44 0.08 -4.02
C ALA A 37 -2.16 -0.45 -5.27
N LEU A 38 -2.54 -1.73 -5.25
CA LEU A 38 -3.33 -2.33 -6.32
C LEU A 38 -4.70 -1.65 -6.43
N GLY A 39 -5.07 -1.32 -7.67
CA GLY A 39 -6.36 -0.69 -7.99
C GLY A 39 -6.37 0.84 -7.87
N ILE A 40 -5.23 1.46 -7.52
CA ILE A 40 -5.06 2.91 -7.59
C ILE A 40 -5.20 3.40 -9.04
N ASP A 41 -5.95 4.47 -9.21
CA ASP A 41 -6.12 5.21 -10.46
C ASP A 41 -5.60 6.64 -10.25
N SER A 42 -4.52 6.99 -10.95
CA SER A 42 -3.89 8.31 -10.83
C SER A 42 -4.81 9.45 -11.28
N SER A 43 -5.86 9.17 -12.05
CA SER A 43 -6.88 10.13 -12.45
C SER A 43 -7.95 10.39 -11.39
N THR A 44 -8.03 9.58 -10.33
CA THR A 44 -8.95 9.81 -9.22
C THR A 44 -8.53 11.05 -8.44
N PRO A 45 -9.35 12.12 -8.38
CA PRO A 45 -9.04 13.29 -7.58
C PRO A 45 -9.04 12.91 -6.09
N ARG A 46 -8.12 13.48 -5.31
CA ARG A 46 -7.96 13.20 -3.86
C ARG A 46 -7.91 14.47 -3.02
N ASP A 47 -8.41 15.57 -3.56
CA ASP A 47 -8.47 16.90 -2.95
C ASP A 47 -9.77 17.11 -2.13
N GLY A 48 -10.52 16.04 -1.84
CA GLY A 48 -11.76 16.10 -1.09
C GLY A 48 -12.03 14.85 -0.27
N THR A 49 -13.08 14.90 0.55
CA THR A 49 -13.33 13.90 1.61
C THR A 49 -14.55 13.01 1.38
N ARG A 50 -15.34 13.30 0.34
CA ARG A 50 -16.57 12.55 0.00
C ARG A 50 -16.25 11.24 -0.72
N ARG A 51 -17.15 10.27 -0.60
CA ARG A 51 -17.02 8.96 -1.26
C ARG A 51 -16.82 9.07 -2.78
N ASN A 52 -17.66 9.88 -3.43
CA ASN A 52 -17.55 10.18 -4.85
C ASN A 52 -17.11 11.65 -5.01
N PRO A 53 -16.08 11.95 -5.81
CA PRO A 53 -15.18 11.02 -6.51
C PRO A 53 -13.98 10.53 -5.68
N PHE A 54 -13.75 11.03 -4.47
CA PHE A 54 -12.40 11.04 -3.88
C PHE A 54 -11.90 9.72 -3.26
N GLN A 55 -12.76 8.71 -3.10
CA GLN A 55 -12.42 7.44 -2.43
C GLN A 55 -12.52 6.24 -3.37
N GLN A 56 -12.68 6.46 -4.68
CA GLN A 56 -13.05 5.39 -5.61
C GLN A 56 -12.01 4.28 -5.76
N ASP A 57 -10.74 4.61 -5.56
CA ASP A 57 -9.61 3.73 -5.81
C ASP A 57 -8.81 3.39 -4.54
N ALA A 58 -9.32 3.79 -3.38
CA ALA A 58 -8.77 3.36 -2.09
C ALA A 58 -9.03 1.86 -1.89
N THR A 59 -7.95 1.07 -1.84
CA THR A 59 -8.02 -0.37 -1.59
C THR A 59 -8.60 -0.66 -0.22
N ARG A 60 -9.54 -1.60 -0.15
CA ARG A 60 -10.14 -2.07 1.11
C ARG A 60 -10.18 -3.59 1.18
N PHE A 61 -10.09 -4.10 2.40
CA PHE A 61 -10.14 -5.53 2.70
C PHE A 61 -11.46 -5.87 3.42
N LYS A 62 -12.55 -6.05 2.66
CA LYS A 62 -13.87 -6.35 3.22
C LYS A 62 -14.63 -7.39 2.38
N GLY A 63 -15.66 -8.00 2.97
CA GLY A 63 -16.47 -9.02 2.29
C GLY A 63 -15.61 -10.15 1.74
N GLU A 64 -15.94 -10.63 0.53
CA GLU A 64 -15.17 -11.66 -0.18
C GLU A 64 -13.73 -11.24 -0.46
N ALA A 65 -13.47 -9.95 -0.67
CA ALA A 65 -12.14 -9.43 -0.94
C ALA A 65 -11.22 -9.42 0.30
N LYS A 66 -11.75 -9.64 1.52
CA LYS A 66 -10.97 -9.64 2.77
C LYS A 66 -9.84 -10.68 2.76
N ALA A 67 -10.06 -11.83 2.13
CA ALA A 67 -9.08 -12.91 2.02
C ALA A 67 -8.24 -12.84 0.73
N THR A 68 -8.31 -11.74 -0.01
CA THR A 68 -7.61 -11.53 -1.28
C THR A 68 -6.60 -10.37 -1.17
N VAL A 69 -6.21 -9.77 -2.31
CA VAL A 69 -5.40 -8.55 -2.38
C VAL A 69 -6.25 -7.26 -2.37
N GLY A 70 -7.46 -7.35 -1.81
CA GLY A 70 -8.39 -6.25 -1.62
C GLY A 70 -9.24 -5.93 -2.85
N GLU A 71 -10.06 -4.90 -2.73
CA GLU A 71 -10.89 -4.35 -3.81
C GLU A 71 -10.91 -2.82 -3.75
N THR A 72 -11.28 -2.17 -4.84
CA THR A 72 -11.62 -0.74 -4.85
C THR A 72 -13.10 -0.53 -5.16
N LEU A 73 -13.60 0.67 -4.91
CA LEU A 73 -15.00 1.01 -5.16
C LEU A 73 -15.35 1.03 -6.66
N ALA A 74 -14.45 1.59 -7.47
CA ALA A 74 -14.64 1.69 -8.92
C ALA A 74 -14.11 0.46 -9.68
N GLY A 75 -12.98 -0.11 -9.25
CA GLY A 75 -12.30 -1.22 -9.95
C GLY A 75 -12.74 -2.62 -9.51
N GLY A 76 -13.47 -2.76 -8.40
CA GLY A 76 -13.84 -4.07 -7.86
C GLY A 76 -12.63 -4.83 -7.30
N THR A 77 -12.70 -6.16 -7.28
CA THR A 77 -11.64 -7.03 -6.75
C THR A 77 -10.33 -6.84 -7.49
N ASN A 78 -9.26 -6.59 -6.75
CA ASN A 78 -7.92 -6.42 -7.31
C ASN A 78 -7.39 -7.74 -7.87
N ASN A 79 -6.64 -7.63 -8.97
CA ASN A 79 -5.91 -8.73 -9.58
C ASN A 79 -4.41 -8.45 -9.53
N ILE A 80 -3.62 -9.39 -9.02
CA ILE A 80 -2.17 -9.20 -8.85
C ILE A 80 -1.48 -8.98 -10.20
N ALA A 81 -1.71 -9.87 -11.17
CA ALA A 81 -1.01 -9.81 -12.46
C ALA A 81 -1.38 -8.55 -13.26
N ALA A 82 -2.67 -8.27 -13.43
CA ALA A 82 -3.13 -7.09 -14.14
C ALA A 82 -2.76 -5.80 -13.40
N GLY A 83 -2.91 -5.78 -12.07
CA GLY A 83 -2.63 -4.59 -11.27
C GLY A 83 -1.14 -4.25 -11.20
N THR A 84 -0.26 -5.24 -11.02
CA THR A 84 1.19 -4.99 -11.06
C THR A 84 1.67 -4.55 -12.44
N ALA A 85 1.12 -5.11 -13.52
CA ALA A 85 1.41 -4.65 -14.88
C ALA A 85 0.96 -3.20 -15.11
N ALA A 86 -0.24 -2.84 -14.62
CA ALA A 86 -0.74 -1.47 -14.69
C ALA A 86 0.14 -0.49 -13.90
N ILE A 87 0.58 -0.88 -12.70
CA ILE A 87 1.49 -0.07 -11.87
C ILE A 87 2.80 0.19 -12.62
N MET A 88 3.44 -0.85 -13.17
CA MET A 88 4.70 -0.68 -13.91
C MET A 88 4.52 0.17 -15.17
N ALA A 89 3.37 0.06 -15.86
CA ALA A 89 3.06 0.90 -17.02
C ALA A 89 2.86 2.37 -16.63
N GLU A 90 2.18 2.62 -15.51
CA GLU A 90 1.93 3.98 -14.99
C GLU A 90 3.20 4.65 -14.47
N THR A 91 4.04 3.91 -13.72
CA THR A 91 5.28 4.46 -13.15
C THR A 91 6.43 4.52 -14.15
N GLY A 92 6.40 3.70 -15.20
CA GLY A 92 7.53 3.51 -16.11
C GLY A 92 8.74 2.86 -15.45
N ASP A 93 8.54 2.16 -14.33
CA ASP A 93 9.58 1.59 -13.48
C ASP A 93 9.26 0.13 -13.13
N GLN A 94 10.24 -0.58 -12.58
CA GLN A 94 9.97 -1.84 -11.90
C GLN A 94 9.25 -1.59 -10.57
N LEU A 95 8.50 -2.60 -10.10
CA LEU A 95 7.89 -2.55 -8.76
C LEU A 95 8.94 -2.27 -7.66
N PRO A 96 8.54 -1.75 -6.49
CA PRO A 96 9.46 -1.49 -5.38
C PRO A 96 10.33 -2.71 -5.05
N GLN A 97 11.66 -2.53 -5.09
CA GLN A 97 12.64 -3.56 -4.77
C GLN A 97 13.19 -3.33 -3.38
N VAL A 98 13.20 -4.37 -2.56
CA VAL A 98 13.66 -4.30 -1.17
C VAL A 98 14.78 -5.30 -0.89
N THR A 99 15.65 -4.98 0.07
CA THR A 99 16.66 -5.91 0.58
C THR A 99 16.24 -6.51 1.93
N PRO A 100 16.76 -7.69 2.31
CA PRO A 100 16.64 -8.17 3.68
C PRO A 100 17.16 -7.11 4.67
N GLY A 101 16.37 -6.80 5.71
CA GLY A 101 16.68 -5.78 6.70
C GLY A 101 16.50 -4.34 6.21
N GLY A 102 16.05 -4.16 4.97
CA GLY A 102 15.78 -2.86 4.35
C GLY A 102 14.42 -2.28 4.74
N GLU A 103 13.94 -1.35 3.93
CA GLU A 103 12.71 -0.60 4.19
C GLU A 103 11.89 -0.42 2.91
N LEU A 104 10.59 -0.30 3.10
CA LEU A 104 9.64 0.13 2.09
C LEU A 104 9.06 1.47 2.55
N ASP A 105 9.39 2.53 1.81
CA ASP A 105 8.92 3.88 2.03
C ASP A 105 7.64 4.13 1.23
N MET A 106 6.54 4.37 1.92
CA MET A 106 5.23 4.60 1.31
C MET A 106 4.73 6.02 1.60
N THR A 107 4.00 6.57 0.63
CA THR A 107 3.17 7.76 0.80
C THR A 107 1.71 7.31 0.88
N LEU A 108 1.11 7.53 2.04
CA LEU A 108 -0.29 7.25 2.29
C LEU A 108 -1.08 8.56 2.25
N HIS A 109 -1.98 8.66 1.27
CA HIS A 109 -2.94 9.73 1.18
C HIS A 109 -4.14 9.42 2.08
N GLN A 110 -4.32 10.18 3.15
CA GLN A 110 -5.52 10.11 3.98
C GLN A 110 -6.65 10.90 3.31
N VAL A 111 -7.70 10.22 2.84
CA VAL A 111 -8.79 10.88 2.11
C VAL A 111 -9.73 11.61 3.06
N ASN A 112 -10.13 10.98 4.17
CA ASN A 112 -11.02 11.60 5.16
C ASN A 112 -10.52 11.37 6.58
N GLY A 113 -11.24 11.92 7.56
CA GLY A 113 -10.84 11.88 8.96
C GLY A 113 -10.78 10.49 9.60
N ASP A 114 -11.17 9.41 8.91
CA ASP A 114 -11.06 8.03 9.39
C ASP A 114 -9.99 7.18 8.65
N GLY A 115 -9.26 7.78 7.69
CA GLY A 115 -8.12 7.16 7.00
C GLY A 115 -6.77 7.41 7.67
N ALA A 116 -6.76 7.73 8.96
CA ALA A 116 -5.54 8.05 9.70
C ALA A 116 -4.91 6.80 10.33
N GLY A 117 -3.81 6.95 11.05
CA GLY A 117 -3.13 5.85 11.72
C GLY A 117 -3.72 5.44 13.09
N PRO A 118 -3.06 4.48 13.77
CA PRO A 118 -1.87 3.76 13.34
C PRO A 118 -2.17 2.63 12.34
N TYR A 119 -1.25 2.39 11.41
CA TYR A 119 -1.31 1.27 10.46
C TYR A 119 -0.48 0.07 10.91
N THR A 120 -0.93 -1.12 10.55
CA THR A 120 -0.10 -2.33 10.54
C THR A 120 0.20 -2.73 9.11
N CYS A 121 1.37 -3.31 8.87
CA CYS A 121 1.78 -3.78 7.55
C CYS A 121 2.10 -5.26 7.59
N LYS A 122 1.91 -5.91 6.44
CA LYS A 122 2.24 -7.31 6.19
C LYS A 122 2.85 -7.45 4.80
N ILE A 123 3.68 -8.47 4.61
CA ILE A 123 4.40 -8.74 3.38
C ILE A 123 4.08 -10.14 2.87
N ASN A 124 3.92 -10.29 1.56
CA ASN A 124 3.85 -11.57 0.87
C ASN A 124 5.04 -11.62 -0.10
N ALA A 125 6.01 -12.48 0.19
CA ALA A 125 7.29 -12.51 -0.51
C ALA A 125 7.27 -13.35 -1.80
N ASP A 126 6.27 -14.21 -2.00
CA ASP A 126 6.16 -15.07 -3.18
C ASP A 126 5.27 -14.49 -4.30
N GLY A 127 4.69 -13.31 -4.07
CA GLY A 127 3.86 -12.58 -5.02
C GLY A 127 2.49 -13.21 -5.29
N LYS A 128 2.07 -14.22 -4.53
CA LYS A 128 0.77 -14.89 -4.72
C LYS A 128 -0.37 -14.26 -3.94
N GLY A 129 -0.06 -13.43 -2.95
CA GLY A 129 -1.06 -12.77 -2.11
C GLY A 129 -1.86 -13.71 -1.21
N THR A 130 -1.40 -14.95 -1.01
CA THR A 130 -2.10 -15.98 -0.22
C THR A 130 -1.59 -16.07 1.22
N GLU A 131 -0.29 -15.89 1.44
CA GLU A 131 0.34 -15.95 2.76
C GLU A 131 1.01 -14.64 3.10
N TRP A 132 0.70 -14.10 4.28
CA TRP A 132 1.17 -12.78 4.68
C TRP A 132 1.89 -12.83 6.02
N THR A 133 3.08 -12.26 6.06
CA THR A 133 3.89 -12.14 7.28
C THR A 133 3.81 -10.70 7.80
N PRO A 134 3.40 -10.47 9.06
CA PRO A 134 3.43 -9.14 9.65
C PRO A 134 4.84 -8.54 9.63
N ILE A 135 4.92 -7.23 9.37
CA ILE A 135 6.17 -6.47 9.38
C ILE A 135 6.06 -5.22 10.26
N THR A 136 7.19 -4.79 10.80
CA THR A 136 7.23 -3.63 11.71
C THR A 136 7.01 -2.32 10.95
N VAL A 137 6.08 -1.50 11.41
CA VAL A 137 5.87 -0.13 10.92
C VAL A 137 6.72 0.83 11.76
N LYS A 138 7.69 1.49 11.13
CA LYS A 138 8.59 2.48 11.77
C LYS A 138 7.99 3.87 11.83
N THR A 139 7.26 4.24 10.79
CA THR A 139 6.56 5.51 10.69
C THR A 139 5.15 5.22 10.23
N THR A 140 4.16 5.78 10.93
CA THR A 140 2.75 5.67 10.56
C THR A 140 2.16 7.08 10.46
N PRO A 141 1.16 7.30 9.59
CA PRO A 141 0.34 8.49 9.63
C PRO A 141 -0.14 8.82 11.05
N PRO A 142 -0.30 10.11 11.40
CA PRO A 142 -0.82 10.51 12.70
C PRO A 142 -2.26 10.02 12.88
N GLY A 143 -2.74 10.08 14.11
CA GLY A 143 -4.12 9.72 14.45
C GLY A 143 -4.23 8.74 15.60
N ARG A 144 -5.46 8.54 16.06
CA ARG A 144 -5.80 7.59 17.12
C ARG A 144 -7.05 6.84 16.72
N ASN A 145 -6.99 5.51 16.76
CA ASN A 145 -8.09 4.64 16.31
C ASN A 145 -8.54 4.99 14.88
N SER A 146 -7.58 5.17 13.97
CA SER A 146 -7.78 5.59 12.58
C SER A 146 -8.26 7.03 12.39
N ARG A 147 -8.35 7.84 13.45
CA ARG A 147 -8.97 9.16 13.37
C ARG A 147 -7.97 10.30 13.44
N ASP A 148 -8.03 11.16 12.44
CA ASP A 148 -7.43 12.49 12.41
C ASP A 148 -8.19 13.39 11.42
N ARG A 149 -9.06 14.27 11.90
CA ARG A 149 -9.83 15.15 11.00
C ARG A 149 -8.95 16.20 10.32
N ALA A 150 -7.88 16.65 10.98
CA ALA A 150 -7.00 17.68 10.46
C ALA A 150 -6.15 17.18 9.28
N GLY A 151 -5.83 15.88 9.27
CA GLY A 151 -5.12 15.20 8.18
C GLY A 151 -5.98 14.78 6.99
N SER A 152 -7.22 15.26 6.85
CA SER A 152 -8.04 14.88 5.69
C SER A 152 -7.48 15.46 4.39
N ALA A 153 -7.60 14.72 3.29
CA ALA A 153 -7.05 15.07 1.97
C ALA A 153 -5.55 15.44 2.02
N THR A 154 -4.76 14.69 2.80
CA THR A 154 -3.35 14.98 3.05
C THR A 154 -2.49 13.72 2.93
N ASP A 155 -1.28 13.88 2.40
CA ASP A 155 -0.27 12.82 2.33
C ASP A 155 0.53 12.71 3.62
N PHE A 156 0.74 11.48 4.07
CA PHE A 156 1.57 11.14 5.22
C PHE A 156 2.58 10.04 4.89
N PRO A 157 3.76 10.06 5.52
CA PRO A 157 4.71 8.96 5.41
C PRO A 157 4.19 7.72 6.13
N LEU A 158 4.37 6.56 5.51
CA LEU A 158 4.19 5.23 6.09
C LEU A 158 5.44 4.41 5.74
N VAL A 159 6.25 4.03 6.75
CA VAL A 159 7.51 3.32 6.52
C VAL A 159 7.44 1.95 7.19
N ALA A 160 7.64 0.89 6.41
CA ALA A 160 7.63 -0.48 6.88
C ALA A 160 9.01 -1.13 6.76
N SER A 161 9.45 -1.83 7.81
CA SER A 161 10.74 -2.54 7.82
C SER A 161 10.62 -3.92 7.22
N ILE A 162 11.58 -4.29 6.38
CA ILE A 162 11.65 -5.61 5.77
C ILE A 162 12.46 -6.54 6.68
N PRO A 163 11.96 -7.74 7.01
CA PRO A 163 12.71 -8.70 7.82
C PRO A 163 14.10 -8.98 7.23
N ALA A 164 15.09 -9.21 8.10
CA ALA A 164 16.45 -9.57 7.67
C ALA A 164 16.58 -11.01 7.15
N GLY A 165 15.55 -11.83 7.38
CA GLY A 165 15.59 -13.30 7.27
C GLY A 165 15.56 -13.96 8.64
#